data_AF-A0A2G4KFC8-F1
#
_entry.id   AF-A0A2G4KFC8-F1
#
_cell.length_a   1.000
_cell.length_b   1.000
_cell.length_c   1.000
_cell.angle_alpha   90.00
_cell.angle_beta   90.00
_cell.angle_gamma   90.00
#
_symmetry.space_group_name_H-M   'P 1'
#
loop_
_entity.id
_entity.type
_entity.pdbx_description
1 polymer ?
#
loop_
_entity_poly.entity_id
_entity_poly.type
_entity_poly.pdbx_seq_one_letter_code
_entity_poly.pdbx_strand_id
1 'polypeptide(L)'
;MLLVATNQMGAVMIGLDNMVRDSHGAVVLVYRVFDPPRVLEGGPIITEEAEAQRFDCDAQNYQSLGSSQYNAAGEEVLWTEEEPTKPVRERTMTSRVADVVCGKVQLPSGNIAKDRATARAMVAQSRAAAP
;
A
#
# COMPACT_ATOMS: atom_id res chain seq x y z
N MET A 1 -6.13 -9.71 2.68
CA MET A 1 -5.69 -8.49 1.97
C MET A 1 -5.83 -8.70 0.46
N LEU A 2 -5.74 -7.63 -0.33
CA LEU A 2 -5.80 -7.67 -1.80
C LEU A 2 -4.51 -7.07 -2.36
N LEU A 3 -3.80 -7.81 -3.21
CA LEU A 3 -2.62 -7.29 -3.91
C LEU A 3 -3.07 -6.35 -5.02
N VAL A 4 -2.66 -5.09 -4.93
CA VAL A 4 -3.04 -4.04 -5.88
C VAL A 4 -1.98 -3.84 -6.96
N ALA A 5 -0.71 -3.85 -6.55
CA ALA A 5 0.40 -3.63 -7.46
C ALA A 5 1.69 -4.26 -6.92
N THR A 6 2.60 -4.59 -7.83
CA THR A 6 3.95 -5.06 -7.51
C THR A 6 4.92 -4.54 -8.57
N ASN A 7 6.15 -4.24 -8.15
CA ASN A 7 7.25 -3.91 -9.03
C ASN A 7 8.58 -4.37 -8.40
N GLN A 8 9.70 -3.99 -8.99
CA GLN A 8 11.04 -4.33 -8.50
C GLN A 8 11.40 -3.74 -7.13
N MET A 9 10.61 -2.78 -6.63
CA MET A 9 10.82 -2.14 -5.33
C MET A 9 9.95 -2.73 -4.23
N GLY A 10 8.94 -3.54 -4.58
CA GLY A 10 8.01 -4.07 -3.59
C GLY A 10 6.62 -4.43 -4.09
N ALA A 11 5.69 -4.52 -3.14
CA ALA A 11 4.27 -4.71 -3.38
C ALA A 11 3.43 -3.74 -2.57
N VAL A 12 2.26 -3.41 -3.10
CA VAL A 12 1.22 -2.65 -2.42
C VAL A 12 -0.04 -3.49 -2.35
N MET A 13 -0.59 -3.56 -1.15
CA MET A 13 -1.82 -4.28 -0.85
C MET A 13 -2.78 -3.39 -0.10
N ILE A 14 -4.05 -3.76 -0.11
CA ILE A 14 -5.08 -3.15 0.73
C ILE A 14 -5.70 -4.17 1.68
N GLY A 15 -5.96 -3.76 2.92
CA GLY A 15 -6.75 -4.51 3.88
C GLY A 15 -8.23 -4.36 3.56
N LEU A 16 -8.86 -5.43 3.09
CA LEU A 16 -10.30 -5.43 2.75
C LEU A 16 -11.19 -5.45 3.99
N ASP A 17 -10.74 -6.10 5.07
CA ASP A 17 -11.55 -6.35 6.26
C ASP A 17 -11.87 -5.07 7.06
N ASN A 18 -11.05 -4.04 6.90
CA ASN A 18 -11.19 -2.74 7.57
C ASN A 18 -11.46 -1.59 6.58
N MET A 19 -11.83 -1.91 5.34
CA MET A 19 -12.11 -0.90 4.33
C MET A 19 -13.53 -0.37 4.53
N VAL A 20 -13.66 0.94 4.70
CA VAL A 20 -14.94 1.64 4.69
C VAL A 20 -15.06 2.35 3.35
N ARG A 21 -16.12 2.10 2.59
CA ARG A 21 -16.34 2.72 1.27
C ARG A 21 -17.80 3.12 1.09
N ASP A 22 -18.01 4.30 0.51
CA ASP A 22 -19.30 4.76 0.03
C ASP A 22 -19.22 5.16 -1.47
N SER A 23 -20.22 5.88 -1.97
CA SER A 23 -20.28 6.32 -3.37
C SER A 23 -19.28 7.43 -3.73
N HIS A 24 -18.72 8.14 -2.74
CA HIS A 24 -17.89 9.32 -2.93
C HIS A 24 -16.44 9.11 -2.49
N GLY A 25 -16.19 8.15 -1.61
CA GLY A 25 -14.86 7.94 -1.05
C GLY A 25 -14.64 6.58 -0.40
N ALA A 26 -13.41 6.40 0.06
CA ALA A 26 -13.00 5.21 0.79
C ALA A 26 -11.96 5.56 1.86
N VAL A 27 -12.03 4.88 3.00
CA VAL A 27 -10.94 4.79 3.97
C VAL A 27 -10.42 3.36 3.93
N VAL A 28 -9.12 3.20 3.71
CA VAL A 28 -8.48 1.90 3.52
C VAL A 28 -7.14 1.86 4.22
N LEU A 29 -6.79 0.68 4.75
CA LEU A 29 -5.44 0.42 5.24
C LEU A 29 -4.60 -0.14 4.09
N VAL A 30 -3.57 0.62 3.71
CA VAL A 30 -2.63 0.29 2.65
C VAL A 30 -1.37 -0.30 3.28
N TYR A 31 -0.96 -1.46 2.79
CA TYR A 31 0.28 -2.12 3.19
C TYR A 31 1.28 -2.07 2.05
N ARG A 32 2.48 -1.57 2.31
CA ARG A 32 3.60 -1.60 1.38
C ARG A 32 4.67 -2.52 1.93
N VAL A 33 5.10 -3.47 1.13
CA VAL A 33 6.27 -4.32 1.40
C VAL A 33 7.40 -3.81 0.52
N PHE A 34 8.55 -3.50 1.11
CA PHE A 34 9.73 -3.04 0.39
C PHE A 34 10.71 -4.20 0.21
N ASP A 35 11.11 -4.44 -1.04
CA ASP A 35 12.17 -5.36 -1.38
C ASP A 35 12.91 -4.87 -2.64
N PRO A 36 14.15 -4.35 -2.54
CA PRO A 36 14.96 -4.32 -1.32
C PRO A 36 14.40 -3.39 -0.24
N PRO A 37 14.74 -3.63 1.04
CA PRO A 37 14.33 -2.75 2.15
C PRO A 37 14.71 -1.29 1.92
N ARG A 38 13.86 -0.36 2.38
CA ARG A 38 14.16 1.08 2.37
C ARG A 38 15.11 1.41 3.51
N VAL A 39 16.24 2.01 3.20
CA VAL A 39 17.21 2.50 4.20
C VAL A 39 17.10 4.02 4.28
N LEU A 40 16.67 4.54 5.43
CA LEU A 40 16.70 5.98 5.67
C LEU A 40 18.13 6.40 6.05
N GLU A 41 18.60 7.53 5.52
CA GLU A 41 19.94 8.05 5.82
C GLU A 41 20.06 8.30 7.33
N GLY A 42 21.02 7.62 7.99
CA GLY A 42 21.18 7.67 9.44
C GLY A 42 20.02 7.07 10.26
N GLY A 43 19.08 6.39 9.60
CA GLY A 43 17.84 5.89 10.21
C GLY A 43 17.68 4.37 10.13
N PRO A 44 16.50 3.85 10.52
CA PRO A 44 16.23 2.43 10.53
C PRO A 44 16.07 1.86 9.11
N ILE A 45 16.28 0.55 8.99
CA ILE A 45 15.94 -0.24 7.80
C ILE A 45 14.46 -0.61 7.88
N ILE A 46 13.70 -0.23 6.86
CA ILE A 46 12.25 -0.45 6.78
C ILE A 46 11.96 -1.50 5.73
N THR A 47 11.22 -2.54 6.12
CA THR A 47 10.78 -3.60 5.20
C THR A 47 9.29 -3.53 4.88
N GLU A 48 8.54 -2.80 5.69
CA GLU A 48 7.09 -2.71 5.58
C GLU A 48 6.57 -1.37 6.10
N GLU A 49 5.47 -0.92 5.52
CA GLU A 49 4.72 0.26 5.95
C GLU A 49 3.22 -0.08 5.90
N ALA A 50 2.50 0.24 6.97
CA ALA A 50 1.06 0.20 7.05
C ALA A 50 0.54 1.63 7.19
N GLU A 51 -0.25 2.09 6.24
CA GLU A 51 -0.74 3.46 6.16
C GLU A 51 -2.26 3.49 6.02
N ALA A 52 -2.94 4.20 6.91
CA ALA A 52 -4.36 4.48 6.75
C ALA A 52 -4.53 5.63 5.76
N GLN A 53 -5.27 5.41 4.67
CA GLN A 53 -5.51 6.41 3.64
C GLN A 53 -7.00 6.68 3.46
N ARG A 54 -7.37 7.97 3.41
CA ARG A 54 -8.69 8.42 2.97
C ARG A 54 -8.62 8.89 1.53
N PHE A 55 -9.49 8.40 0.67
CA PHE A 55 -9.63 8.79 -0.72
C PHE A 55 -10.94 9.52 -0.94
N ASP A 56 -10.85 10.64 -1.65
CA ASP A 56 -11.98 11.33 -2.28
C ASP A 56 -11.99 10.94 -3.76
N CYS A 57 -12.95 10.09 -4.14
CA CYS A 57 -13.02 9.50 -5.47
C CYS A 57 -13.51 10.51 -6.54
N ASP A 58 -14.28 11.51 -6.12
CA ASP A 58 -14.81 12.56 -6.99
C ASP A 58 -13.74 13.61 -7.29
N ALA A 59 -13.03 14.07 -6.25
CA ALA A 59 -11.97 15.07 -6.37
C ALA A 59 -10.60 14.48 -6.76
N GLN A 60 -10.47 13.16 -6.80
CA GLN A 60 -9.20 12.42 -7.03
C GLN A 60 -8.08 12.86 -6.09
N ASN A 61 -8.42 13.03 -4.83
CA ASN A 61 -7.48 13.37 -3.77
C ASN A 61 -7.34 12.22 -2.77
N TYR A 62 -6.23 12.23 -2.03
CA TYR A 62 -6.07 11.34 -0.89
C TYR A 62 -5.44 12.08 0.29
N GLN A 63 -5.66 11.53 1.48
CA GLN A 63 -5.10 12.00 2.73
C GLN A 63 -4.47 10.81 3.45
N SER A 64 -3.24 10.96 3.92
CA SER A 64 -2.64 10.02 4.87
C SER A 64 -3.18 10.32 6.25
N LEU A 65 -3.80 9.34 6.91
CA LEU A 65 -4.28 9.43 8.30
C LEU A 65 -3.21 8.96 9.29
N GLY A 66 -1.98 8.72 8.81
CA GLY A 66 -0.85 8.23 9.58
C GLY A 66 -0.33 6.89 9.06
N SER A 67 0.94 6.61 9.36
CA SER A 67 1.61 5.38 8.96
C SER A 67 2.48 4.81 10.07
N SER A 68 2.52 3.48 10.16
CA SER A 68 3.48 2.72 10.96
C SER A 68 4.44 1.98 10.05
N GLN A 69 5.74 2.04 10.34
CA GLN A 69 6.79 1.41 9.54
C GLN A 69 7.55 0.40 10.37
N TYR A 70 7.85 -0.75 9.76
CA TYR A 70 8.37 -1.91 10.46
C TYR A 70 9.70 -2.39 9.88
N ASN A 71 10.61 -2.82 10.77
CA ASN A 71 11.87 -3.44 10.39
C ASN A 71 11.69 -4.93 10.01
N ALA A 72 12.79 -5.65 9.78
CA ALA A 72 12.75 -7.07 9.42
C ALA A 72 12.28 -7.99 10.56
N ALA A 73 12.40 -7.55 11.82
CA ALA A 73 11.90 -8.27 12.99
C ALA A 73 10.39 -8.04 13.22
N GLY A 74 9.75 -7.15 12.44
CA GLY A 74 8.35 -6.76 12.61
C GLY A 74 8.13 -5.74 13.73
N GLU A 75 9.20 -5.12 14.24
CA GLU A 75 9.12 -4.06 15.24
C GLU A 75 8.80 -2.74 14.55
N GLU A 76 7.89 -1.96 15.13
CA GLU A 76 7.64 -0.60 14.66
C GLU A 76 8.86 0.28 14.97
N VAL A 77 9.41 0.91 13.93
CA VAL A 77 10.63 1.72 14.01
C VAL A 77 10.41 3.18 13.65
N LEU A 78 9.29 3.49 13.00
CA LEU A 78 8.91 4.85 12.68
C LEU A 78 7.38 4.95 12.60
N TRP A 79 6.85 6.06 13.10
CA TRP A 79 5.45 6.44 12.96
C TRP A 79 5.34 7.85 12.39
N THR A 80 4.33 8.08 11.55
CA THR A 80 4.02 9.41 11.00
C THR A 80 2.59 9.81 11.33
N GLU A 81 2.41 11.10 11.61
CA GLU A 81 1.10 11.73 11.83
C GLU A 81 0.28 11.83 10.54
N GLU A 82 -0.98 12.27 10.70
CA GLU A 82 -1.85 12.67 9.61
C GLU A 82 -1.19 13.76 8.76
N GLU A 83 -1.26 13.60 7.44
CA GLU A 83 -0.78 14.60 6.50
C GLU A 83 -1.94 15.36 5.85
N PRO A 84 -1.72 16.59 5.35
CA PRO A 84 -2.70 17.30 4.55
C PRO A 84 -3.10 16.51 3.28
N THR A 85 -4.32 16.77 2.81
CA THR A 85 -4.83 16.23 1.55
C THR A 85 -3.92 16.58 0.37
N LYS A 86 -3.63 15.59 -0.48
CA LYS A 86 -2.77 15.69 -1.67
C LYS A 86 -3.50 15.13 -2.89
N PRO A 87 -3.24 15.64 -4.10
CA PRO A 87 -3.78 15.04 -5.32
C PRO A 87 -3.20 13.65 -5.57
N VAL A 88 -4.03 12.74 -6.06
CA VAL A 88 -3.59 11.42 -6.52
C VAL A 88 -2.83 11.59 -7.83
N ARG A 89 -1.50 11.46 -7.78
CA ARG A 89 -0.64 11.54 -8.97
C ARG A 89 -0.77 10.28 -9.81
N GLU A 90 -0.96 10.44 -11.11
CA GLU A 90 -0.99 9.34 -12.06
C GLU A 90 0.29 8.48 -12.01
N ARG A 91 0.14 7.20 -12.37
CA ARG A 91 1.25 6.23 -12.48
C ARG A 91 2.03 6.03 -11.17
N THR A 92 1.39 6.28 -10.04
CA THR A 92 1.94 5.96 -8.71
C THR A 92 1.26 4.71 -8.15
N MET A 93 1.87 4.09 -7.13
CA MET A 93 1.19 3.02 -6.40
C MET A 93 -0.11 3.50 -5.76
N THR A 94 -0.14 4.75 -5.27
CA THR A 94 -1.34 5.38 -4.70
C THR A 94 -2.45 5.53 -5.75
N SER A 95 -2.15 5.84 -7.01
CA SER A 95 -3.19 5.88 -8.05
C SER A 95 -3.80 4.51 -8.33
N ARG A 96 -3.00 3.43 -8.26
CA ARG A 96 -3.52 2.06 -8.39
C ARG A 96 -4.45 1.69 -7.24
N VAL A 97 -4.11 2.09 -6.01
CA VAL A 97 -5.00 1.91 -4.86
C VAL A 97 -6.29 2.69 -5.07
N ALA A 98 -6.21 3.97 -5.46
CA ALA A 98 -7.36 4.81 -5.76
C ALA A 98 -8.27 4.17 -6.82
N ASP A 99 -7.72 3.67 -7.92
CA ASP A 99 -8.48 3.02 -8.98
C ASP A 99 -9.27 1.80 -8.49
N VAL A 100 -8.67 1.00 -7.60
CA VAL A 100 -9.32 -0.19 -7.02
C VAL A 100 -10.41 0.21 -6.03
N VAL A 101 -10.10 1.09 -5.07
CA VAL A 101 -11.08 1.46 -4.02
C VAL A 101 -12.24 2.26 -4.59
N CYS A 102 -11.98 3.16 -5.54
CA CYS A 102 -13.00 3.94 -6.24
C CYS A 102 -13.70 3.17 -7.36
N GLY A 103 -13.44 1.86 -7.52
CA GLY A 103 -14.18 0.99 -8.44
C GLY A 103 -13.91 1.23 -9.93
N LYS A 104 -12.83 1.93 -10.28
CA LYS A 104 -12.41 2.16 -11.68
C LYS A 104 -11.72 0.93 -12.28
N VAL A 105 -11.14 0.08 -11.44
CA VAL A 105 -10.49 -1.18 -11.85
C VAL A 105 -11.01 -2.33 -11.00
N GLN A 106 -11.39 -3.43 -11.66
CA GLN A 106 -11.70 -4.69 -11.00
C GLN A 106 -10.50 -5.63 -11.06
N LEU A 107 -9.98 -6.03 -9.90
CA LEU A 107 -8.89 -6.99 -9.84
C LEU A 107 -9.40 -8.43 -9.96
N PRO A 108 -8.65 -9.33 -10.63
CA PRO A 108 -8.98 -10.75 -10.64
C PRO A 108 -9.05 -11.33 -9.22
N SER A 109 -9.99 -12.24 -8.98
CA SER A 109 -10.16 -12.94 -7.69
C SER A 109 -8.94 -13.75 -7.25
N GLY A 110 -7.98 -13.99 -8.14
CA GLY A 110 -6.70 -14.65 -7.84
C GLY A 110 -5.66 -13.77 -7.13
N ASN A 111 -5.83 -12.44 -7.07
CA ASN A 111 -4.86 -11.51 -6.49
C ASN A 111 -4.98 -11.34 -4.97
N ILE A 112 -5.36 -12.40 -4.25
CA ILE A 112 -5.61 -12.33 -2.81
C ILE A 112 -4.34 -12.76 -2.05
N ALA A 113 -3.61 -11.80 -1.52
CA ALA A 113 -2.64 -12.06 -0.46
C ALA A 113 -3.41 -12.19 0.87
N LYS A 114 -3.45 -13.38 1.45
CA LYS A 114 -4.21 -13.63 2.68
C LYS A 114 -3.47 -13.15 3.93
N ASP A 115 -2.15 -13.06 3.86
CA ASP A 115 -1.29 -12.61 4.95
C ASP A 115 -0.02 -11.89 4.42
N ARG A 116 0.76 -11.32 5.33
CA ARG A 116 1.99 -10.57 5.02
C ARG A 116 3.10 -11.46 4.45
N ALA A 117 3.14 -12.74 4.84
CA ALA A 117 4.11 -13.70 4.33
C ALA A 117 3.85 -14.00 2.83
N THR A 118 2.58 -14.19 2.47
CA THR A 118 2.12 -14.37 1.09
C THR A 118 2.52 -13.19 0.22
N ALA A 119 2.36 -11.96 0.74
CA ALA A 119 2.77 -10.75 0.05
C ALA A 119 4.26 -10.71 -0.28
N ARG A 120 5.11 -11.01 0.71
CA ARG A 120 6.57 -11.05 0.54
C ARG A 120 6.98 -12.12 -0.47
N ALA A 121 6.35 -13.28 -0.45
CA ALA A 121 6.59 -14.34 -1.43
C ALA A 121 6.23 -13.91 -2.87
N MET A 122 5.13 -13.16 -3.06
CA MET A 122 4.74 -12.63 -4.36
C MET A 122 5.72 -11.56 -4.87
N VAL A 123 6.25 -10.71 -4.00
CA VAL A 123 7.30 -9.74 -4.37
C VAL A 123 8.56 -10.45 -4.87
N ALA A 124 9.00 -11.49 -4.16
CA ALA A 124 10.15 -12.29 -4.58
C ALA A 124 9.93 -12.93 -5.96
N GLN A 125 8.73 -13.44 -6.24
CA GLN A 125 8.36 -13.97 -7.56
C GLN A 125 8.39 -12.90 -8.66
N SER A 126 7.84 -11.71 -8.39
CA SER A 126 7.87 -10.58 -9.35
C SER A 126 9.30 -10.16 -9.71
N ARG A 127 10.24 -10.19 -8.76
CA ARG A 127 11.66 -9.89 -9.03
C ARG A 127 12.32 -10.98 -9.89
N ALA A 128 12.02 -12.25 -9.61
CA ALA A 128 12.54 -13.37 -10.40
C ALA A 128 12.01 -13.41 -11.84
N ALA A 129 10.83 -12.82 -12.08
CA ALA A 129 10.20 -12.72 -13.39
C ALA A 129 10.59 -11.44 -14.17
N ALA A 130 11.33 -10.51 -13.57
CA ALA A 130 11.84 -9.34 -14.27
C ALA A 130 13.03 -9.75 -15.16
N PRO A 131 13.05 -9.36 -16.46
CA PRO A 131 14.13 -9.67 -17.38
C PRO A 131 15.44 -8.93 -17.05
#